data_AF-A0A1F6Q958-F1
#
_entry.id   AF-A0A1F6Q958-F1
#
_cell.length_a   1.000
_cell.length_b   1.000
_cell.length_c   1.000
_cell.angle_alpha   90.00
_cell.angle_beta   90.00
_cell.angle_gamma   90.00
#
_symmetry.space_group_name_H-M   'P 1'
#
loop_
_entity.id
_entity.type
_entity.pdbx_description
1 polymer ?
#
loop_
_entity_poly.entity_id
_entity_poly.type
_entity_poly.pdbx_seq_one_letter_code
_entity_poly.pdbx_strand_id
1 'polypeptide(L)'
;MNKRITVIELIIIVFALSVSALFLSPHLFTPKQELQEATVRAHVGIAVSSISSVFALRTKDSLNEIANVVSNTLNKTINNPVDKNAKAYTVNSAAKGSVSFVVDDSSNSIIINGYAGDTRTPVISQIIPRK
;
A
#
# COMPACT_ATOMS: atom_id res chain seq x y z
N MET A 1 27.94 -20.60 -43.36
CA MET A 1 29.30 -20.76 -42.77
C MET A 1 29.14 -20.74 -41.26
N ASN A 2 29.11 -21.92 -40.63
CA ASN A 2 28.80 -22.02 -39.20
C ASN A 2 30.08 -21.74 -38.40
N LYS A 3 30.27 -20.49 -37.95
CA LYS A 3 31.36 -20.15 -37.03
C LYS A 3 31.16 -20.95 -35.74
N ARG A 4 32.14 -21.79 -35.40
CA ARG A 4 32.15 -22.54 -34.14
C ARG A 4 32.74 -21.63 -33.07
N ILE A 5 31.97 -21.36 -32.02
CA ILE A 5 32.43 -20.60 -30.84
C ILE A 5 33.51 -21.42 -30.13
N THR A 6 34.63 -20.79 -29.81
CA THR A 6 35.70 -21.40 -29.03
C THR A 6 35.40 -21.34 -27.53
N VAL A 7 35.97 -22.26 -26.74
CA VAL A 7 35.78 -22.30 -25.28
C VAL A 7 36.25 -21.00 -24.61
N ILE A 8 37.30 -20.37 -25.15
CA ILE A 8 37.83 -19.09 -24.64
C ILE A 8 36.84 -17.96 -24.88
N GLU A 9 36.26 -17.87 -26.08
CA GLU A 9 35.21 -16.87 -26.38
C GLU A 9 33.99 -17.06 -25.48
N LEU A 10 33.61 -18.31 -25.19
CA LEU A 10 32.52 -18.60 -24.27
C LEU A 10 32.82 -18.09 -22.85
N ILE A 11 34.02 -18.31 -22.34
CA ILE A 11 34.44 -17.83 -21.00
C ILE A 11 34.41 -16.30 -20.93
N ILE A 12 34.91 -15.63 -21.96
CA ILE A 12 34.91 -14.16 -22.03
C ILE A 12 33.47 -13.63 -22.03
N ILE A 13 32.57 -14.25 -22.80
CA ILE A 13 31.15 -13.87 -22.86
C ILE A 13 30.48 -14.05 -21.49
N VAL A 14 30.70 -15.19 -20.82
CA VAL A 14 30.14 -15.45 -19.48
C VAL A 14 30.67 -14.44 -18.47
N PHE A 15 31.96 -14.13 -18.50
CA PHE A 15 32.55 -13.14 -17.61
C PHE A 15 31.97 -11.73 -17.84
N ALA A 16 31.85 -11.32 -19.10
CA ALA A 16 31.24 -10.03 -19.46
C ALA A 16 29.78 -9.95 -18.99
N LEU A 17 28.97 -10.99 -19.20
CA LEU A 17 27.58 -11.05 -18.74
C LEU A 17 27.46 -10.98 -17.22
N SER A 18 28.37 -11.65 -16.49
CA SER A 18 28.39 -11.65 -15.03
C SER A 18 28.64 -10.25 -14.48
N VAL A 19 29.64 -9.55 -15.02
CA VAL A 19 30.00 -8.18 -14.62
C VAL A 19 28.86 -7.22 -14.98
N SER A 20 28.29 -7.32 -16.18
CA SER A 20 27.14 -6.49 -16.59
C SER A 20 25.91 -6.70 -15.70
N ALA A 21 25.64 -7.93 -15.23
CA ALA A 21 24.55 -8.21 -14.30
C ALA A 21 24.74 -7.54 -12.93
N LEU A 22 25.97 -7.50 -12.42
CA LEU A 22 26.32 -6.80 -11.17
C LEU A 22 26.08 -5.28 -11.25
N PHE A 23 26.38 -4.66 -12.41
CA PHE A 23 26.14 -3.24 -12.62
C PHE A 23 24.65 -2.87 -12.76
N LEU A 24 23.79 -3.78 -13.23
CA LEU A 24 22.34 -3.58 -13.32
C LEU A 24 21.59 -3.95 -12.02
N SER A 25 22.23 -4.70 -11.13
CA SER A 25 21.64 -5.19 -9.88
C SER A 25 21.19 -4.14 -8.84
N PRO A 26 21.80 -2.95 -8.68
CA PRO A 26 21.47 -2.09 -7.54
C PRO A 26 20.02 -1.55 -7.55
N HIS A 27 19.31 -1.64 -8.68
CA HIS A 27 17.91 -1.19 -8.81
C HIS A 27 16.87 -2.29 -8.54
N LEU A 28 17.28 -3.56 -8.37
CA LEU A 28 16.35 -4.67 -8.12
C LEU A 28 16.03 -4.89 -6.63
N PHE A 29 16.75 -4.21 -5.74
CA PHE A 29 16.57 -4.33 -4.29
C PHE A 29 15.87 -3.11 -3.72
N THR A 30 14.58 -2.94 -4.04
CA THR A 30 13.75 -2.03 -3.25
C THR A 30 13.65 -2.62 -1.83
N PRO A 31 14.08 -1.89 -0.78
CA PRO A 31 14.02 -2.41 0.57
C PRO A 31 12.57 -2.75 0.94
N LYS A 32 12.39 -3.87 1.66
CA LYS A 32 11.07 -4.41 2.06
C LYS A 32 10.17 -3.34 2.69
N GLN A 33 10.75 -2.40 3.41
CA GLN A 33 10.03 -1.30 4.06
C GLN A 33 9.41 -0.33 3.04
N GLU A 34 10.13 0.05 1.99
CA GLU A 34 9.59 0.91 0.93
C GLU A 34 8.44 0.23 0.18
N LEU A 35 8.53 -1.07 -0.05
CA LEU A 35 7.42 -1.84 -0.66
C LEU A 35 6.18 -1.86 0.24
N GLN A 36 6.38 -2.03 1.55
CA GLN A 36 5.30 -1.98 2.54
C GLN A 36 4.66 -0.59 2.60
N GLU A 37 5.47 0.46 2.59
CA GLU A 37 4.98 1.85 2.53
C GLU A 37 4.20 2.14 1.25
N ALA A 38 4.70 1.71 0.10
CA ALA A 38 4.01 1.84 -1.18
C ALA A 38 2.66 1.08 -1.16
N THR A 39 2.63 -0.11 -0.58
CA THR A 39 1.41 -0.91 -0.45
C THR A 39 0.38 -0.23 0.46
N VAL A 40 0.80 0.31 1.61
CA VAL A 40 -0.08 1.07 2.50
C VAL A 40 -0.61 2.34 1.81
N ARG A 41 0.22 3.06 1.05
CA ARG A 41 -0.23 4.21 0.25
C ARG A 41 -1.28 3.81 -0.79
N ALA A 42 -1.09 2.67 -1.46
CA ALA A 42 -2.09 2.13 -2.38
C ALA A 42 -3.41 1.78 -1.66
N HIS A 43 -3.33 1.16 -0.48
CA HIS A 43 -4.51 0.87 0.34
C HIS A 43 -5.27 2.13 0.75
N VAL A 44 -4.56 3.24 1.04
CA VAL A 44 -5.18 4.54 1.30
C VAL A 44 -5.91 5.05 0.07
N GLY A 45 -5.32 4.97 -1.13
CA GLY A 45 -6.00 5.35 -2.37
C GLY A 45 -7.29 4.57 -2.63
N ILE A 46 -7.28 3.26 -2.34
CA ILE A 46 -8.47 2.40 -2.39
C ILE A 46 -9.53 2.86 -1.38
N ALA A 47 -9.12 3.13 -0.13
CA ALA A 47 -10.02 3.61 0.90
C ALA A 47 -10.65 4.97 0.55
N VAL A 48 -9.85 5.92 0.07
CA VAL A 48 -10.32 7.25 -0.39
C VAL A 48 -11.41 7.09 -1.44
N SER A 49 -11.16 6.26 -2.44
CA SER A 49 -12.10 6.00 -3.53
C SER A 49 -13.38 5.32 -3.02
N SER A 50 -13.24 4.37 -2.09
CA SER A 50 -14.37 3.63 -1.51
C SER A 50 -15.24 4.52 -0.62
N ILE A 51 -14.64 5.31 0.26
CA ILE A 51 -15.35 6.26 1.14
C ILE A 51 -16.08 7.30 0.29
N SER A 52 -15.40 7.87 -0.71
CA SER A 52 -16.02 8.85 -1.62
C SER A 52 -17.22 8.26 -2.36
N SER A 53 -17.11 7.01 -2.83
CA SER A 53 -18.22 6.31 -3.49
C SER A 53 -19.39 6.06 -2.53
N VAL A 54 -19.13 5.61 -1.30
CA VAL A 54 -20.18 5.35 -0.32
C VAL A 54 -20.83 6.65 0.17
N PHE A 55 -20.09 7.75 0.30
CA PHE A 55 -20.66 9.07 0.60
C PHE A 55 -21.70 9.49 -0.44
N ALA A 56 -21.43 9.25 -1.72
CA ALA A 56 -22.37 9.57 -2.80
C ALA A 56 -23.64 8.71 -2.77
N LEU A 57 -23.53 7.45 -2.32
CA LEU A 57 -24.65 6.50 -2.32
C LEU A 57 -25.48 6.52 -1.03
N ARG A 58 -24.84 6.78 0.11
CA ARG A 58 -25.43 6.64 1.45
C ARG A 58 -25.40 7.99 2.13
N THR A 59 -26.30 8.91 1.77
CA THR A 59 -26.30 10.31 2.24
C THR A 59 -26.94 10.54 3.61
N LYS A 60 -27.67 9.56 4.14
CA LYS A 60 -28.36 9.66 5.44
C LYS A 60 -27.64 8.95 6.59
N ASP A 61 -26.72 8.06 6.27
CA ASP A 61 -26.05 7.23 7.28
C ASP A 61 -24.98 8.04 8.01
N SER A 62 -24.68 7.63 9.25
CA SER A 62 -23.62 8.28 10.03
C SER A 62 -22.24 8.01 9.41
N LEU A 63 -21.29 8.93 9.59
CA LEU A 63 -19.92 8.75 9.10
C LEU A 63 -19.27 7.49 9.70
N ASN A 64 -19.57 7.19 10.95
CA ASN A 64 -19.10 5.98 11.62
C ASN A 64 -19.67 4.71 10.97
N GLU A 65 -20.94 4.70 10.59
CA GLU A 65 -21.52 3.56 9.86
C GLU A 65 -20.84 3.37 8.50
N ILE A 66 -20.62 4.47 7.77
CA ILE A 66 -19.92 4.44 6.48
C ILE A 66 -18.49 3.89 6.63
N ALA A 67 -17.74 4.41 7.60
CA ALA A 67 -16.38 3.95 7.90
C ALA A 67 -16.35 2.45 8.23
N ASN A 68 -17.29 1.96 9.03
CA ASN A 68 -17.40 0.55 9.38
C ASN A 68 -17.76 -0.33 8.18
N VAL A 69 -18.70 0.10 7.34
CA VAL A 69 -19.11 -0.65 6.14
C VAL A 69 -17.96 -0.75 5.15
N VAL A 70 -17.26 0.35 4.89
CA VAL A 70 -16.09 0.36 4.01
C VAL A 70 -14.97 -0.50 4.59
N SER A 71 -14.65 -0.34 5.87
CA SER A 71 -13.61 -1.14 6.54
C SER A 71 -13.90 -2.64 6.46
N ASN A 72 -15.14 -3.04 6.78
CA ASN A 72 -15.55 -4.44 6.72
C ASN A 72 -15.54 -4.99 5.29
N THR A 73 -15.89 -4.17 4.30
CA THR A 73 -15.88 -4.59 2.89
C THR A 73 -14.47 -4.79 2.39
N LEU A 74 -13.57 -3.84 2.64
CA LEU A 74 -12.20 -3.90 2.16
C LEU A 74 -11.38 -5.00 2.87
N ASN A 75 -11.60 -5.22 4.16
CA ASN A 75 -10.92 -6.29 4.90
C ASN A 75 -11.32 -7.72 4.47
N LYS A 76 -12.36 -7.90 3.64
CA LYS A 76 -12.71 -9.23 3.09
C LYS A 76 -11.72 -9.69 2.01
N THR A 77 -11.08 -8.75 1.33
CA THR A 77 -10.23 -9.03 0.16
C THR A 77 -8.80 -8.56 0.36
N ILE A 78 -8.58 -7.59 1.23
CA ILE A 78 -7.28 -6.96 1.44
C ILE A 78 -6.76 -7.31 2.84
N ASN A 79 -5.57 -7.89 2.87
CA ASN A 79 -4.85 -8.22 4.10
C ASN A 79 -3.83 -7.14 4.44
N ASN A 80 -3.48 -7.05 5.72
CA ASN A 80 -2.48 -6.11 6.18
C ASN A 80 -1.08 -6.53 5.67
N PRO A 81 -0.34 -5.63 4.98
CA PRO A 81 0.94 -5.96 4.36
C PRO A 81 2.12 -6.05 5.35
N VAL A 82 1.91 -5.68 6.62
CA VAL A 82 2.97 -5.59 7.64
C VAL A 82 2.69 -6.52 8.81
N ASP A 83 1.50 -6.46 9.41
CA ASP A 83 1.08 -7.31 10.52
C ASP A 83 -0.10 -8.20 10.09
N LYS A 84 0.18 -9.49 9.86
CA LYS A 84 -0.82 -10.46 9.39
C LYS A 84 -1.91 -10.77 10.42
N ASN A 85 -1.71 -10.43 11.69
CA ASN A 85 -2.71 -10.63 12.74
C ASN A 85 -3.63 -9.42 12.90
N ALA A 86 -3.29 -8.29 12.27
CA ALA A 86 -4.08 -7.07 12.28
C ALA A 86 -4.92 -6.94 11.00
N LYS A 87 -6.02 -6.19 11.11
CA LYS A 87 -6.82 -5.80 9.95
C LYS A 87 -6.05 -4.80 9.07
N ALA A 88 -6.32 -4.81 7.78
CA ALA A 88 -5.76 -3.83 6.84
C ALA A 88 -6.44 -2.47 6.98
N TYR A 89 -7.73 -2.46 7.32
CA TYR A 89 -8.53 -1.26 7.53
C TYR A 89 -9.12 -1.26 8.94
N THR A 90 -9.04 -0.14 9.64
CA THR A 90 -9.49 0.02 11.02
C THR A 90 -10.30 1.31 11.15
N VAL A 91 -11.17 1.40 12.15
CA VAL A 91 -11.96 2.59 12.46
C VAL A 91 -11.55 3.09 13.83
N ASN A 92 -11.17 4.37 13.93
CA ASN A 92 -10.72 5.05 15.15
C ASN A 92 -9.63 4.29 15.92
N SER A 93 -8.76 3.57 15.20
CA SER A 93 -7.70 2.76 15.78
C SER A 93 -6.54 2.63 14.80
N ALA A 94 -5.31 2.79 15.27
CA ALA A 94 -4.12 2.64 14.46
C ALA A 94 -3.48 1.27 14.72
N ALA A 95 -3.13 0.55 13.66
CA ALA A 95 -2.34 -0.67 13.71
C ALA A 95 -1.22 -0.60 12.68
N LYS A 96 -0.13 -1.32 12.94
CA LYS A 96 1.01 -1.38 12.03
C LYS A 96 0.57 -1.99 10.70
N GLY A 97 0.86 -1.32 9.59
CA GLY A 97 0.44 -1.72 8.25
C GLY A 97 -1.02 -1.41 7.91
N SER A 98 -1.78 -0.77 8.80
CA SER A 98 -3.20 -0.51 8.58
C SER A 98 -3.49 0.88 8.04
N VAL A 99 -4.69 1.01 7.47
CA VAL A 99 -5.33 2.27 7.15
C VAL A 99 -6.42 2.53 8.18
N SER A 100 -6.27 3.58 8.98
CA SER A 100 -7.26 4.00 9.97
C SER A 100 -8.20 5.05 9.40
N PHE A 101 -9.49 4.85 9.57
CA PHE A 101 -10.54 5.84 9.37
C PHE A 101 -10.81 6.54 10.68
N VAL A 102 -10.46 7.81 10.77
CA VAL A 102 -10.79 8.67 11.91
C VAL A 102 -11.99 9.50 11.50
N VAL A 103 -13.10 9.27 12.18
CA VAL A 103 -14.36 9.97 11.90
C VAL A 103 -14.36 11.30 12.63
N ASP A 104 -14.60 12.39 11.91
CA ASP A 104 -14.78 13.72 12.47
C ASP A 104 -16.17 14.25 12.13
N ASP A 105 -17.09 14.06 13.08
CA ASP A 105 -18.47 14.52 12.97
C ASP A 105 -18.58 16.05 12.96
N SER A 106 -17.60 16.77 13.53
CA SER A 106 -17.63 18.24 13.60
C SER A 106 -17.38 18.90 12.24
N SER A 107 -16.48 18.32 11.45
CA SER A 107 -16.17 18.76 10.09
C SER A 107 -16.92 17.98 9.01
N ASN A 108 -17.82 17.06 9.42
CA ASN A 108 -18.52 16.11 8.54
C ASN A 108 -17.55 15.40 7.57
N SER A 109 -16.42 14.91 8.07
CA SER A 109 -15.35 14.33 7.27
C SER A 109 -14.78 13.05 7.85
N ILE A 110 -14.15 12.24 7.00
CA ILE A 110 -13.37 11.08 7.42
C ILE A 110 -11.90 11.32 7.05
N ILE A 111 -11.05 11.27 8.07
CA ILE A 111 -9.59 11.34 7.91
C ILE A 111 -9.07 9.90 7.74
N ILE A 112 -8.34 9.67 6.66
CA ILE A 112 -7.78 8.37 6.29
C ILE A 112 -6.28 8.44 6.51
N ASN A 113 -5.79 7.70 7.49
CA ASN A 113 -4.39 7.66 7.88
C ASN A 113 -3.78 6.29 7.55
N GLY A 114 -2.71 6.24 6.75
CA GLY A 114 -1.97 5.02 6.46
C GLY A 114 -0.74 4.88 7.37
N TYR A 115 -0.57 3.73 8.01
CA TYR A 115 0.57 3.44 8.90
C TYR A 115 1.36 2.27 8.34
N ALA A 116 2.58 2.49 7.85
CA ALA A 116 3.43 1.41 7.35
C ALA A 116 4.45 0.89 8.37
N GLY A 117 4.87 1.75 9.30
CA GLY A 117 5.89 1.48 10.30
C GLY A 117 5.31 1.45 11.71
N ASP A 118 5.58 2.50 12.49
CA ASP A 118 4.92 2.69 13.77
C ASP A 118 3.47 3.20 13.61
N THR A 119 2.73 3.21 14.71
CA THR A 119 1.34 3.71 14.76
C THR A 119 1.26 5.18 15.20
N ARG A 120 2.40 5.84 15.40
CA ARG A 120 2.50 7.21 15.92
C ARG A 120 2.47 8.24 14.80
N THR A 121 3.07 7.93 13.66
CA THR A 121 3.13 8.86 12.52
C THR A 121 2.60 8.19 11.26
N PRO A 122 1.49 8.69 10.68
CA PRO A 122 0.99 8.17 9.42
C PRO A 122 1.97 8.54 8.29
N VAL A 123 2.23 7.58 7.40
CA VAL A 123 3.04 7.81 6.19
C VAL A 123 2.27 8.59 5.12
N ILE A 124 0.94 8.64 5.25
CA ILE A 124 0.04 9.44 4.43
C ILE A 124 -1.24 9.70 5.23
N SER A 125 -1.78 10.92 5.11
CA SER A 125 -3.06 11.32 5.68
C SER A 125 -3.87 12.05 4.62
N GLN A 126 -5.14 11.68 4.47
CA GLN A 126 -6.08 12.35 3.56
C GLN A 126 -7.40 12.62 4.25
N ILE A 127 -7.98 13.80 4.01
CA ILE A 127 -9.26 14.19 4.56
C ILE A 127 -10.31 14.12 3.46
N ILE A 128 -11.36 13.33 3.68
CA ILE A 128 -12.47 13.19 2.74
C ILE A 128 -13.70 13.85 3.36
N PRO A 129 -14.04 15.08 2.95
CA PRO A 129 -15.25 15.74 3.39
C PRO A 129 -16.48 15.13 2.71
N ARG A 130 -17.57 15.00 3.46
CA ARG A 130 -18.87 14.66 2.89
C ARG A 130 -19.58 15.95 2.48
N LYS A 131 -19.78 16.11 1.18
CA LYS A 131 -20.52 17.23 0.59
C LYS A 131 -22.02 16.98 0.61
#